data_AF-A0A225VZB7-F1
#
_entry.id   AF-A0A225VZB7-F1
#
_cell.length_a   1.000
_cell.length_b   1.000
_cell.length_c   1.000
_cell.angle_alpha   90.00
_cell.angle_beta   90.00
_cell.angle_gamma   90.00
#
_symmetry.space_group_name_H-M   'P 1'
#
loop_
_entity.id
_entity.type
_entity.pdbx_description
1 polymer ?
#
loop_
_entity_poly.entity_id
_entity_poly.type
_entity_poly.pdbx_seq_one_letter_code
_entity_poly.pdbx_strand_id
1 'polypeptide(L)'
;MMNVFKENDLKTIADGTLTKAMLSTASAEDQEKFEIKIMRMIGTSVPPEVLQQIRDKETGSEMWAELYNLFEGKQNEAIKAYTIRRLENELWDKKLAPGGDANLPLCKMFSIKSELVGLQHTIQDSTTVDMLLESLPELTEFECLKSSIRYGADPKGIQN
;
A
#
# COMPACT_ATOMS: atom_id res chain seq x y z
N MET A 1 25.41 -22.20 16.81
CA MET A 1 24.86 -21.40 15.70
C MET A 1 24.84 -19.94 16.14
N MET A 2 25.98 -19.25 16.02
CA MET A 2 26.17 -17.90 16.56
C MET A 2 27.26 -17.22 15.73
N ASN A 3 27.02 -15.96 15.34
CA ASN A 3 27.97 -14.99 14.76
C ASN A 3 27.93 -14.66 13.25
N VAL A 4 26.84 -14.91 12.51
CA VAL A 4 26.72 -14.32 11.14
C VAL A 4 26.29 -12.84 11.19
N PHE A 5 25.57 -12.43 12.24
CA PHE A 5 25.03 -11.07 12.39
C PHE A 5 25.96 -10.06 13.09
N LYS A 6 27.25 -10.40 13.31
CA LYS A 6 28.24 -9.50 13.92
C LYS A 6 29.17 -8.82 12.89
N GLU A 7 28.79 -8.76 11.62
CA GLU A 7 29.48 -7.88 10.67
C GLU A 7 28.91 -6.46 10.86
N ASN A 8 29.73 -5.53 11.38
CA ASN A 8 29.38 -4.11 11.52
C ASN A 8 28.95 -3.49 10.16
N ASP A 9 29.45 -4.04 9.07
CA ASP A 9 29.14 -3.59 7.71
C ASP A 9 27.71 -3.96 7.27
N LEU A 10 27.09 -4.95 7.92
CA LEU A 10 25.71 -5.37 7.62
C LEU A 10 24.72 -4.29 8.07
N LYS A 11 25.05 -3.62 9.17
CA LYS A 11 24.29 -2.47 9.66
C LYS A 11 24.45 -1.27 8.74
N THR A 12 25.67 -1.00 8.27
CA THR A 12 25.95 0.17 7.40
C THR A 12 25.40 0.03 5.98
N ILE A 13 25.21 -1.20 5.49
CA ILE A 13 24.50 -1.47 4.22
C ILE A 13 22.99 -1.36 4.44
N ALA A 14 22.46 -1.94 5.52
CA ALA A 14 21.02 -1.93 5.81
C ALA A 14 20.47 -0.54 6.16
N ASP A 15 21.27 0.32 6.81
CA ASP A 15 20.89 1.70 7.15
C ASP A 15 21.21 2.70 6.01
N GLY A 16 21.77 2.23 4.90
CA GLY A 16 22.08 3.04 3.73
C GLY A 16 23.31 3.96 3.90
N THR A 17 24.10 3.82 4.97
CA THR A 17 25.36 4.56 5.16
C THR A 17 26.38 4.23 4.07
N LEU A 18 26.40 2.98 3.60
CA LEU A 18 27.26 2.52 2.52
C LEU A 18 26.45 2.43 1.23
N THR A 19 26.54 3.48 0.40
CA THR A 19 25.74 3.61 -0.82
C THR A 19 26.51 3.15 -2.06
N LYS A 20 25.76 2.74 -3.09
CA LYS A 20 26.28 2.44 -4.45
C LYS A 20 27.16 3.57 -5.02
N ALA A 21 26.90 4.82 -4.63
CA ALA A 21 27.69 5.98 -5.03
C ALA A 21 29.10 6.01 -4.44
N MET A 22 29.28 5.54 -3.19
CA MET A 22 30.60 5.46 -2.55
C MET A 22 31.46 4.31 -3.11
N LEU A 23 30.82 3.27 -3.64
CA LEU A 23 31.47 2.15 -4.29
C LEU A 23 31.91 2.46 -5.73
N SER A 24 31.18 3.36 -6.41
CA SER A 24 31.55 3.80 -7.77
C SER A 24 32.86 4.61 -7.81
N THR A 25 33.36 5.05 -6.65
CA THR A 25 34.67 5.72 -6.49
C THR A 25 35.76 4.80 -5.93
N ALA A 26 35.44 3.53 -5.64
CA ALA A 26 36.36 2.57 -5.04
C ALA A 26 37.18 1.80 -6.10
N SER A 27 38.23 1.10 -5.67
CA SER A 27 39.00 0.21 -6.52
C SER A 27 38.13 -0.94 -7.06
N ALA A 28 38.47 -1.47 -8.23
CA ALA A 28 37.81 -2.64 -8.82
C ALA A 28 37.81 -3.85 -7.86
N GLU A 29 38.89 -4.04 -7.10
CA GLU A 29 39.01 -5.09 -6.08
C GLU A 29 38.02 -4.92 -4.92
N ASP A 30 37.72 -3.68 -4.53
CA ASP A 30 36.80 -3.41 -3.43
C ASP A 30 35.35 -3.57 -3.88
N GLN A 31 35.06 -3.26 -5.15
CA GLN A 31 33.77 -3.50 -5.77
C GLN A 31 33.49 -5.01 -5.90
N GLU A 32 34.45 -5.81 -6.36
CA GLU A 32 34.30 -7.26 -6.46
C GLU A 32 34.05 -7.92 -5.09
N LYS A 33 34.81 -7.52 -4.05
CA LYS A 33 34.60 -7.99 -2.67
C LYS A 33 33.19 -7.64 -2.16
N PHE A 34 32.67 -6.47 -2.53
CA PHE A 34 31.34 -6.03 -2.13
C PHE A 34 30.23 -6.86 -2.80
N GLU A 35 30.35 -7.11 -4.11
CA GLU A 35 29.40 -7.96 -4.84
C GLU A 35 29.37 -9.38 -4.28
N ILE A 36 30.54 -9.99 -4.03
CA ILE A 36 30.66 -11.31 -3.39
C ILE A 36 30.02 -11.32 -2.00
N LYS A 37 30.19 -10.22 -1.24
CA LYS A 37 29.61 -10.10 0.11
C LYS A 37 28.09 -10.07 0.06
N ILE A 38 27.48 -9.30 -0.85
CA ILE A 38 26.03 -9.28 -1.02
C ILE A 38 25.50 -10.67 -1.39
N MET A 39 26.12 -11.33 -2.38
CA MET A 39 25.72 -12.69 -2.77
C MET A 39 25.73 -13.66 -1.59
N ARG A 40 26.80 -13.63 -0.79
CA ARG A 40 26.94 -14.47 0.41
C ARG A 40 25.87 -14.16 1.46
N MET A 41 25.56 -12.88 1.68
CA MET A 41 24.54 -12.47 2.64
C MET A 41 23.15 -12.94 2.20
N ILE A 42 22.79 -12.73 0.94
CA ILE A 42 21.52 -13.20 0.39
C ILE A 42 21.43 -14.73 0.51
N GLY A 43 22.46 -15.45 0.05
CA GLY A 43 22.50 -16.92 0.07
C GLY A 43 22.41 -17.57 1.45
N THR A 44 22.71 -16.81 2.52
CA THR A 44 22.63 -17.31 3.91
C THR A 44 21.42 -16.80 4.69
N SER A 45 20.69 -15.81 4.17
CA SER A 45 19.56 -15.18 4.85
C SER A 45 18.20 -15.54 4.27
N VAL A 46 18.11 -16.00 3.02
CA VAL A 46 16.82 -16.31 2.36
C VAL A 46 16.55 -17.81 2.29
N PRO A 47 15.28 -18.24 2.29
CA PRO A 47 14.91 -19.64 2.08
C PRO A 47 15.43 -20.18 0.72
N PRO A 48 15.74 -21.49 0.61
CA PRO A 48 16.27 -22.10 -0.62
C PRO A 48 15.41 -21.84 -1.87
N GLU A 49 14.10 -21.78 -1.69
CA GLU A 49 13.12 -21.56 -2.76
C GLU A 49 13.19 -20.13 -3.32
N VAL A 50 13.52 -19.16 -2.46
CA VAL A 50 13.73 -17.76 -2.85
C VAL A 50 15.11 -17.61 -3.50
N LEU A 51 16.13 -18.24 -2.91
CA LEU A 51 17.49 -18.22 -3.47
C LEU A 51 17.52 -18.80 -4.89
N GLN A 52 16.77 -19.87 -5.14
CA GLN A 52 16.70 -20.49 -6.46
C GLN A 52 16.12 -19.56 -7.54
N GLN A 53 15.28 -18.58 -7.17
CA GLN A 53 14.68 -17.63 -8.10
C GLN A 53 15.61 -16.46 -8.49
N ILE A 54 16.70 -16.24 -7.74
CA ILE A 54 17.61 -15.10 -7.93
C ILE A 54 19.07 -15.53 -8.16
N ARG A 55 19.36 -16.84 -8.17
CA ARG A 55 20.71 -17.39 -8.30
C ARG A 55 21.34 -17.21 -9.68
N ASP A 56 20.55 -16.83 -10.67
CA ASP A 56 20.94 -16.63 -12.08
C ASP A 56 21.56 -15.26 -12.33
N LYS A 57 21.59 -14.37 -11.33
CA LYS A 57 22.14 -13.02 -11.44
C LYS A 57 23.66 -13.02 -11.29
N GLU A 58 24.33 -12.17 -12.07
CA GLU A 58 25.80 -12.14 -12.20
C GLU A 58 26.46 -11.35 -11.07
N THR A 59 25.75 -10.37 -10.50
CA THR A 59 26.24 -9.53 -9.41
C THR A 59 25.35 -9.62 -8.17
N GLY A 60 25.93 -9.39 -6.99
CA GLY A 60 25.18 -9.35 -5.73
C GLY A 60 24.17 -8.21 -5.70
N SER A 61 24.51 -7.07 -6.30
CA SER A 61 23.63 -5.92 -6.51
C SER A 61 22.38 -6.29 -7.34
N GLU A 62 22.54 -7.09 -8.39
CA GLU A 62 21.40 -7.59 -9.18
C GLU A 62 20.57 -8.61 -8.40
N MET A 63 21.22 -9.54 -7.66
CA MET A 63 20.51 -10.43 -6.74
C MET A 63 19.68 -9.65 -5.71
N TRP A 64 20.24 -8.56 -5.16
CA TRP A 64 19.55 -7.69 -4.21
C TRP A 64 18.39 -6.94 -4.84
N ALA A 65 18.55 -6.39 -6.03
CA ALA A 65 17.47 -5.71 -6.77
C ALA A 65 16.31 -6.67 -7.09
N GLU A 66 16.61 -7.91 -7.46
CA GLU A 66 15.57 -8.92 -7.72
C GLU A 66 14.92 -9.42 -6.44
N LEU A 67 15.68 -9.56 -5.35
CA LEU A 67 15.12 -9.84 -4.03
C LEU A 67 14.14 -8.72 -3.62
N TYR A 68 14.55 -7.47 -3.79
CA TYR A 68 13.71 -6.29 -3.56
C TYR A 68 12.45 -6.34 -4.43
N ASN A 69 12.55 -6.68 -5.71
CA ASN A 69 11.39 -6.85 -6.60
C ASN A 69 10.51 -8.07 -6.26
N LEU A 70 11.06 -9.16 -5.74
CA LEU A 70 10.29 -10.34 -5.33
C LEU A 70 9.44 -10.06 -4.10
N PHE A 71 10.02 -9.37 -3.11
CA PHE A 71 9.34 -9.07 -1.85
C PHE A 71 8.49 -7.80 -1.92
N GLU A 72 8.97 -6.73 -2.56
CA GLU A 72 8.20 -5.50 -2.73
C GLU A 72 7.45 -5.44 -4.06
N GLY A 73 7.99 -5.96 -5.17
CA GLY A 73 7.33 -5.83 -6.49
C GLY A 73 6.16 -6.79 -6.73
N LYS A 74 6.25 -8.07 -6.29
CA LYS A 74 5.20 -9.08 -6.57
C LYS A 74 4.14 -9.18 -5.47
N GLN A 75 4.49 -9.00 -4.20
CA GLN A 75 3.51 -9.01 -3.13
C GLN A 75 2.78 -7.67 -3.01
N ASN A 76 3.45 -6.54 -3.20
CA ASN A 76 2.84 -5.24 -2.94
C ASN A 76 1.72 -4.93 -3.93
N GLU A 77 1.92 -5.01 -5.25
CA GLU A 77 0.87 -4.58 -6.18
C GLU A 77 -0.39 -5.46 -6.14
N ALA A 78 -0.24 -6.78 -6.03
CA ALA A 78 -1.40 -7.66 -5.90
C ALA A 78 -2.12 -7.47 -4.56
N ILE A 79 -1.39 -7.41 -3.44
CA ILE A 79 -1.99 -7.21 -2.11
C ILE A 79 -2.58 -5.80 -1.99
N LYS A 80 -1.94 -4.79 -2.56
CA LYS A 80 -2.42 -3.42 -2.66
C LYS A 80 -3.71 -3.37 -3.46
N ALA A 81 -3.78 -4.01 -4.62
CA ALA A 81 -5.02 -4.11 -5.40
C ALA A 81 -6.15 -4.82 -4.63
N TYR A 82 -5.85 -5.91 -3.92
CA TYR A 82 -6.83 -6.58 -3.05
C TYR A 82 -7.26 -5.69 -1.87
N THR A 83 -6.33 -4.95 -1.28
CA THR A 83 -6.59 -4.05 -0.15
C THR A 83 -7.44 -2.86 -0.59
N ILE A 84 -7.12 -2.25 -1.74
CA ILE A 84 -7.93 -1.20 -2.36
C ILE A 84 -9.35 -1.72 -2.58
N ARG A 85 -9.50 -2.87 -3.23
CA ARG A 85 -10.82 -3.46 -3.50
C ARG A 85 -11.61 -3.75 -2.23
N ARG A 86 -10.95 -4.28 -1.19
CA ARG A 86 -11.57 -4.53 0.12
C ARG A 86 -12.07 -3.23 0.75
N LEU A 87 -11.25 -2.18 0.74
CA LEU A 87 -11.57 -0.87 1.32
C LEU A 87 -12.69 -0.16 0.54
N GLU A 88 -12.71 -0.26 -0.80
CA GLU A 88 -13.81 0.25 -1.63
C GLU A 88 -15.13 -0.45 -1.34
N ASN A 89 -15.12 -1.78 -1.20
CA ASN A 89 -16.32 -2.52 -0.81
C ASN A 89 -16.79 -2.11 0.60
N GLU A 90 -15.86 -1.96 1.55
CA GLU A 90 -16.18 -1.50 2.91
C GLU A 90 -16.82 -0.10 2.92
N LEU A 91 -16.45 0.79 1.98
CA LEU A 91 -17.11 2.09 1.81
C LEU A 91 -18.53 1.96 1.26
N TRP A 92 -18.76 1.12 0.25
CA TRP A 92 -20.08 0.93 -0.37
C TRP A 92 -21.07 0.20 0.54
N ASP A 93 -20.60 -0.77 1.31
CA ASP A 93 -21.43 -1.58 2.20
C ASP A 93 -21.76 -0.86 3.52
N LYS A 94 -21.12 0.29 3.77
CA LYS A 94 -21.30 1.05 4.99
C LYS A 94 -22.69 1.69 5.01
N LYS A 95 -23.59 1.17 5.84
CA LYS A 95 -24.91 1.79 6.08
C LYS A 95 -24.95 2.47 7.45
N LEU A 96 -25.55 3.65 7.50
CA LEU A 96 -25.91 4.35 8.73
C LEU A 96 -27.12 3.61 9.35
N ALA A 97 -27.03 3.30 10.63
CA ALA A 97 -28.14 2.71 11.35
C ALA A 97 -29.28 3.74 11.52
N PRO A 98 -30.56 3.35 11.38
CA PRO A 98 -31.69 4.24 11.66
C PRO A 98 -31.60 4.78 13.11
N GLY A 99 -31.62 6.11 13.25
CA GLY A 99 -31.50 6.78 14.56
C GLY A 99 -30.11 6.68 15.22
N GLY A 100 -29.09 6.17 14.51
CA GLY A 100 -27.72 6.09 14.99
C GLY A 100 -26.97 7.43 14.87
N ASP A 101 -25.86 7.56 15.61
CA ASP A 101 -24.96 8.70 15.47
C ASP A 101 -24.29 8.66 14.09
N ALA A 102 -24.55 9.68 13.27
CA ALA A 102 -23.98 9.83 11.93
C ALA A 102 -22.47 10.09 11.95
N ASN A 103 -21.91 10.60 13.06
CA ASN A 103 -20.48 10.92 13.12
C ASN A 103 -19.62 9.66 13.08
N LEU A 104 -20.02 8.58 13.76
CA LEU A 104 -19.25 7.34 13.81
C LEU A 104 -19.02 6.72 12.42
N PRO A 105 -20.06 6.50 11.57
CA PRO A 105 -19.85 5.99 10.23
C PRO A 105 -19.10 6.99 9.33
N LEU A 106 -19.33 8.29 9.46
CA LEU A 106 -18.59 9.32 8.71
C LEU A 106 -17.09 9.30 9.03
N CYS A 107 -16.72 9.33 10.31
CA CYS A 107 -15.33 9.25 10.76
C CYS A 107 -14.61 8.04 10.16
N LYS A 108 -15.27 6.88 10.20
CA LYS A 108 -14.70 5.65 9.64
C LYS A 108 -14.61 5.69 8.11
N MET A 109 -15.53 6.36 7.39
CA MET A 109 -15.39 6.57 5.94
C MET A 109 -14.20 7.49 5.61
N PHE A 110 -13.98 8.55 6.41
CA PHE A 110 -12.80 9.40 6.25
C PHE A 110 -11.49 8.66 6.55
N SER A 111 -11.47 7.78 7.55
CA SER A 111 -10.32 6.91 7.83
C SER A 111 -10.01 6.01 6.64
N ILE A 112 -11.01 5.33 6.08
CA ILE A 112 -10.83 4.46 4.91
C ILE A 112 -10.36 5.25 3.68
N LYS A 113 -10.94 6.45 3.42
CA LYS A 113 -10.47 7.34 2.34
C LYS A 113 -9.00 7.72 2.53
N SER A 114 -8.56 7.98 3.76
CA SER A 114 -7.16 8.28 4.07
C SER A 114 -6.24 7.08 3.86
N GLU A 115 -6.68 5.87 4.23
CA GLU A 115 -5.95 4.62 3.98
C GLU A 115 -5.75 4.39 2.46
N LEU A 116 -6.79 4.63 1.65
CA LEU A 116 -6.70 4.52 0.19
C LEU A 116 -5.68 5.51 -0.41
N VAL A 117 -5.67 6.76 0.06
CA VAL A 117 -4.66 7.75 -0.35
C VAL A 117 -3.25 7.28 0.00
N GLY A 118 -3.06 6.65 1.17
CA GLY A 118 -1.79 6.03 1.55
C GLY A 118 -1.33 4.91 0.62
N LEU A 119 -2.29 4.20 -0.01
CA LEU A 119 -2.05 3.21 -1.06
C LEU A 119 -1.94 3.82 -2.46
N GLN A 120 -1.78 5.14 -2.58
CA GLN A 120 -1.74 5.88 -3.86
C GLN A 120 -3.00 5.69 -4.70
N HIS A 121 -4.15 5.39 -4.07
CA HIS A 121 -5.45 5.27 -4.71
C HIS A 121 -6.35 6.42 -4.30
N THR A 122 -6.77 7.25 -5.25
CA THR A 122 -7.61 8.42 -4.98
C THR A 122 -9.02 8.18 -5.54
N ILE A 123 -10.01 8.25 -4.66
CA ILE A 123 -11.43 8.26 -5.04
C ILE A 123 -11.83 9.69 -5.41
N GLN A 124 -12.51 9.87 -6.55
CA GLN A 124 -13.03 11.18 -6.95
C GLN A 124 -14.05 11.71 -5.94
N ASP A 125 -14.13 13.04 -5.79
CA ASP A 125 -15.05 13.64 -4.82
C ASP A 125 -16.52 13.36 -5.15
N SER A 126 -16.89 13.30 -6.44
CA SER A 126 -18.22 12.87 -6.88
C SER A 126 -18.56 11.46 -6.39
N THR A 127 -17.63 10.52 -6.57
CA THR A 127 -17.77 9.14 -6.07
C THR A 127 -17.84 9.09 -4.54
N THR A 128 -17.05 9.94 -3.85
CA THR A 128 -17.11 10.06 -2.39
C THR A 128 -18.50 10.52 -1.94
N VAL A 129 -19.10 11.49 -2.66
CA VAL A 129 -20.47 11.96 -2.40
C VAL A 129 -21.47 10.85 -2.65
N ASP A 130 -21.36 10.10 -3.74
CA ASP A 130 -22.25 8.96 -4.01
C ASP A 130 -22.17 7.89 -2.92
N MET A 131 -20.97 7.53 -2.46
CA MET A 131 -20.79 6.60 -1.35
C MET A 131 -21.43 7.12 -0.05
N LEU A 132 -21.32 8.42 0.23
CA LEU A 132 -21.97 9.04 1.39
C LEU A 132 -23.49 9.00 1.28
N LEU A 133 -24.03 9.31 0.11
CA LEU A 133 -25.47 9.23 -0.15
C LEU A 133 -25.97 7.79 -0.01
N GLU A 134 -25.28 6.82 -0.57
CA GLU A 134 -25.64 5.40 -0.44
C GLU A 134 -25.51 4.87 0.98
N SER A 135 -24.70 5.50 1.83
CA SER A 135 -24.61 5.13 3.25
C SER A 135 -25.86 5.49 4.05
N LEU A 136 -26.69 6.44 3.57
CA LEU A 136 -27.87 6.89 4.32
C LEU A 136 -28.95 5.80 4.40
N PRO A 137 -29.72 5.73 5.51
CA PRO A 137 -30.82 4.80 5.66
C PRO A 137 -31.87 4.99 4.56
N GLU A 138 -32.56 3.91 4.21
CA GLU A 138 -33.67 3.90 3.24
C GLU A 138 -34.95 4.46 3.88
N LEU A 139 -34.92 5.75 4.26
CA LEU A 139 -36.07 6.50 4.76
C LEU A 139 -36.45 7.56 3.74
N THR A 140 -37.75 7.84 3.63
CA THR A 140 -38.31 8.79 2.64
C THR A 140 -37.63 10.16 2.66
N GLU A 141 -37.30 10.67 3.84
CA GLU A 141 -36.61 11.96 4.02
C GLU A 141 -35.20 11.95 3.40
N PHE A 142 -34.48 10.84 3.54
CA PHE A 142 -33.16 10.67 2.94
C PHE A 142 -33.23 10.41 1.44
N GLU A 143 -34.25 9.72 0.95
CA GLU A 143 -34.43 9.53 -0.51
C GLU A 143 -34.73 10.87 -1.22
N CYS A 144 -35.50 11.76 -0.59
CA CYS A 144 -35.68 13.13 -1.08
C CYS A 144 -34.34 13.88 -1.12
N LEU A 145 -33.54 13.80 -0.04
CA LEU A 145 -32.21 14.43 0.02
C LEU A 145 -31.26 13.89 -1.07
N LYS A 146 -31.19 12.55 -1.24
CA LYS A 146 -30.40 11.90 -2.29
C LYS A 146 -30.81 12.41 -3.68
N SER A 147 -32.12 12.52 -3.92
CA SER A 147 -32.67 13.00 -5.20
C SER A 147 -32.36 14.49 -5.44
N SER A 148 -32.48 15.34 -4.42
CA SER A 148 -32.11 16.76 -4.50
C SER A 148 -30.63 16.96 -4.81
N ILE A 149 -29.74 16.17 -4.19
CA ILE A 149 -28.30 16.29 -4.41
C ILE A 149 -27.90 15.74 -5.79
N ARG A 150 -28.49 14.62 -6.24
CA ARG A 150 -28.17 14.00 -7.54
C ARG A 150 -28.70 14.79 -8.74
N TYR A 151 -29.91 15.36 -8.61
CA TYR A 151 -30.65 15.92 -9.74
C TYR A 151 -30.94 17.41 -9.61
N GLY A 152 -30.50 18.07 -8.54
CA GLY A 152 -30.74 19.49 -8.29
C GLY A 152 -32.21 19.82 -8.03
N ALA A 153 -33.01 18.85 -7.57
CA ALA A 153 -34.43 19.06 -7.31
C ALA A 153 -34.64 19.98 -6.09
N ASP A 154 -35.27 21.13 -6.31
CA ASP A 154 -35.66 22.08 -5.28
C ASP A 154 -36.71 21.42 -4.35
N PRO A 155 -36.57 21.44 -3.01
CA PRO A 155 -37.54 20.80 -2.10
C PRO A 155 -38.95 21.43 -2.12
N LYS A 156 -39.16 22.47 -2.93
CA LYS A 156 -40.42 23.19 -3.08
C LYS A 156 -41.29 22.57 -4.17
N GLY A 157 -41.67 21.31 -3.98
CA GLY A 157 -42.52 20.58 -4.92
C GLY A 157 -43.73 19.86 -4.30
N ILE A 158 -43.87 19.85 -2.97
CA ILE A 158 -45.03 19.24 -2.31
C ILE A 158 -45.76 20.31 -1.50
N GLN A 159 -46.51 21.14 -2.21
CA GLN A 159 -47.73 21.74 -1.69
C GLN A 159 -48.86 21.32 -2.63
N ASN A 160 -49.65 20.35 -2.18
CA ASN A 160 -51.11 20.28 -2.26
C ASN A 160 -51.60 19.01 -1.58
#